data_AF-A0A8F5BV50-F1
#
_entry.id   AF-A0A8F5BV50-F1
#
_cell.length_a   1.000
_cell.length_b   1.000
_cell.length_c   1.000
_cell.angle_alpha   90.00
_cell.angle_beta   90.00
_cell.angle_gamma   90.00
#
_symmetry.space_group_name_H-M   'P 1'
#
loop_
_entity.id
_entity.type
_entity.pdbx_description
1 polymer ?
#
loop_
_entity_poly.entity_id
_entity_poly.type
_entity_poly.pdbx_seq_one_letter_code
_entity_poly.pdbx_strand_id
1 'polypeptide(L)'
;MSHEDYKLALEAFNKVLNSLNDYDAKSKFRSRARDMVEEIYTSGFIPTFFYIVSKAGLEDNDKMDKLITLLSSPTSVDLGRGDEASYMAYLFIILYYLSERGIVDTKVLIDKLRCNRLEVINMLYELSPIISAIIKRYLLAVKRLAEAMIEGR
;
A
#
# COMPACT_ATOMS: atom_id res chain seq x y z
N MET A 1 -20.70 3.79 4.63
CA MET A 1 -19.86 4.28 3.50
C MET A 1 -18.75 5.26 3.91
N SER A 2 -19.01 6.52 4.30
CA SER A 2 -17.92 7.49 4.55
C SER A 2 -16.97 7.11 5.69
N HIS A 3 -17.48 6.66 6.84
CA HIS A 3 -16.64 6.39 8.02
C HIS A 3 -15.80 5.11 7.90
N GLU A 4 -16.21 4.16 7.06
CA GLU A 4 -15.49 2.90 6.89
C GLU A 4 -14.14 3.08 6.21
N ASP A 5 -14.01 4.00 5.24
CA ASP A 5 -12.74 4.28 4.57
C ASP A 5 -11.70 4.85 5.55
N TYR A 6 -12.13 5.75 6.44
CA TYR A 6 -11.24 6.32 7.46
C TYR A 6 -10.85 5.29 8.51
N LYS A 7 -11.78 4.39 8.89
CA LYS A 7 -11.49 3.30 9.82
C LYS A 7 -10.47 2.34 9.23
N LEU A 8 -10.67 1.91 7.98
CA LEU A 8 -9.73 1.08 7.23
C LEU A 8 -8.36 1.76 7.09
N ALA A 9 -8.34 3.07 6.78
CA ALA A 9 -7.10 3.83 6.68
C ALA A 9 -6.34 3.84 8.01
N LEU A 10 -7.04 3.99 9.13
CA LEU A 10 -6.43 3.98 10.46
C LEU A 10 -5.88 2.60 10.83
N GLU A 11 -6.62 1.52 10.54
CA GLU A 11 -6.15 0.14 10.76
C GLU A 11 -4.91 -0.18 9.92
N ALA A 12 -4.94 0.16 8.62
CA ALA A 12 -3.82 -0.05 7.71
C ALA A 12 -2.60 0.79 8.10
N PHE A 13 -2.82 2.05 8.47
CA PHE A 13 -1.76 2.97 8.88
C PHE A 13 -1.09 2.53 10.19
N ASN A 14 -1.85 2.04 11.16
CA ASN A 14 -1.29 1.49 12.40
C ASN A 14 -0.40 0.29 12.13
N LYS A 15 -0.80 -0.61 11.21
CA LYS A 15 0.06 -1.73 10.78
C LYS A 15 1.36 -1.21 10.18
N VAL A 16 1.29 -0.22 9.28
CA VAL A 16 2.48 0.39 8.66
C VAL A 16 3.40 1.03 9.70
N LEU A 17 2.87 1.83 10.63
CA LEU A 17 3.69 2.50 11.65
C LEU A 17 4.44 1.52 12.54
N ASN A 18 3.82 0.39 12.88
CA ASN A 18 4.43 -0.68 13.68
C ASN A 18 5.41 -1.54 12.86
N SER A 19 5.29 -1.50 11.53
CA SER A 19 6.13 -2.24 10.59
C SER A 19 7.36 -1.46 10.10
N LEU A 20 7.35 -0.13 10.25
CA LEU A 20 8.47 0.74 9.93
C LEU A 20 9.18 1.15 11.23
N ASN A 21 10.23 0.44 11.63
CA ASN A 21 10.96 0.78 12.86
C ASN A 21 11.97 1.92 12.67
N ASP A 22 12.40 2.16 11.44
CA ASP A 22 13.38 3.16 11.07
C ASP A 22 12.74 4.54 10.79
N TYR A 23 13.29 5.60 11.40
CA TYR A 23 12.76 6.96 11.24
C TYR A 23 12.89 7.47 9.81
N ASP A 24 13.99 7.15 9.10
CA ASP A 24 14.16 7.53 7.68
C ASP A 24 13.07 6.89 6.82
N ALA A 25 12.78 5.60 7.03
CA ALA A 25 11.69 4.91 6.34
C ALA A 25 10.31 5.51 6.64
N LYS A 26 10.01 5.89 7.91
CA LYS A 26 8.76 6.61 8.25
C LYS A 26 8.68 7.96 7.55
N SER A 27 9.75 8.74 7.59
CA SER A 27 9.81 10.05 6.95
C SER A 27 9.60 9.95 5.43
N LYS A 28 10.21 8.94 4.79
CA LYS A 28 10.00 8.65 3.37
C LYS A 28 8.59 8.18 3.07
N PHE A 29 8.00 7.32 3.91
CA PHE A 29 6.61 6.90 3.78
C PHE A 29 5.65 8.09 3.83
N ARG A 30 5.89 9.05 4.74
CA ARG A 30 5.15 10.32 4.78
C ARG A 30 5.22 11.05 3.44
N SER A 31 6.39 11.16 2.82
CA SER A 31 6.53 11.76 1.49
C SER A 31 5.74 10.97 0.44
N ARG A 32 5.84 9.63 0.42
CA ARG A 32 5.05 8.79 -0.50
C ARG A 32 3.54 8.98 -0.32
N ALA A 33 3.06 9.04 0.92
CA ALA A 33 1.65 9.28 1.20
C ALA A 33 1.15 10.66 0.75
N ARG A 34 2.04 11.67 0.69
CA ARG A 34 1.69 13.00 0.17
C ARG A 34 1.62 13.02 -1.35
N ASP A 35 2.64 12.46 -1.99
CA ASP A 35 2.88 12.58 -3.43
C ASP A 35 2.04 11.58 -4.23
N MET A 36 1.96 10.32 -3.79
CA MET A 36 1.33 9.23 -4.55
C MET A 36 -0.19 9.40 -4.68
N VAL A 37 -0.84 10.11 -3.75
CA VAL A 37 -2.26 10.45 -3.86
C VAL A 37 -2.51 11.37 -5.05
N GLU A 38 -1.63 12.35 -5.24
CA GLU A 38 -1.70 13.30 -6.35
C GLU A 38 -1.31 12.61 -7.65
N GLU A 39 -0.28 11.77 -7.64
CA GLU A 39 0.17 11.01 -8.81
C GLU A 39 -0.89 10.03 -9.34
N ILE A 40 -1.63 9.36 -8.45
CA ILE A 40 -2.77 8.50 -8.86
C ILE A 40 -3.86 9.33 -9.54
N TYR A 41 -4.02 10.60 -9.16
CA TYR A 41 -5.01 11.48 -9.75
C TYR A 41 -4.57 12.04 -11.12
N THR A 42 -3.29 12.40 -11.26
CA THR A 42 -2.75 13.00 -12.48
C THR A 42 -2.42 11.97 -13.55
N SER A 43 -1.69 10.92 -13.18
CA SER A 43 -1.16 9.90 -14.09
C SER A 43 -2.05 8.65 -14.15
N GLY A 44 -3.03 8.54 -13.25
CA GLY A 44 -3.94 7.41 -13.15
C GLY A 44 -3.41 6.28 -12.27
N PHE A 45 -4.33 5.46 -11.74
CA PHE A 45 -4.00 4.40 -10.78
C PHE A 45 -2.94 3.43 -11.29
N ILE A 46 -3.08 2.95 -12.53
CA ILE A 46 -2.23 1.89 -13.07
C ILE A 46 -0.77 2.33 -13.22
N PRO A 47 -0.45 3.42 -13.94
CA PRO A 47 0.95 3.87 -14.06
C PRO A 47 1.61 4.10 -12.70
N THR A 48 0.90 4.72 -11.75
CA THR A 48 1.44 4.95 -10.40
C THR A 48 1.60 3.64 -9.62
N PHE A 49 0.66 2.71 -9.74
CA PHE A 49 0.77 1.40 -9.11
C PHE A 49 1.99 0.62 -9.61
N PHE A 50 2.23 0.60 -10.92
CA PHE A 50 3.44 0.00 -11.50
C PHE A 50 4.71 0.66 -11.00
N TYR A 51 4.71 1.98 -10.91
CA TYR A 51 5.83 2.72 -10.34
C TYR A 51 6.11 2.28 -8.89
N ILE A 52 5.08 2.20 -8.05
CA ILE A 52 5.20 1.76 -6.66
C ILE A 52 5.75 0.33 -6.58
N VAL A 53 5.20 -0.60 -7.37
CA VAL A 53 5.67 -1.99 -7.44
C VAL A 53 7.14 -2.06 -7.84
N SER A 54 7.56 -1.30 -8.85
CA SER A 54 8.95 -1.28 -9.32
C SER A 54 9.95 -0.75 -8.29
N LYS A 55 9.48 0.02 -7.29
CA LYS A 55 10.31 0.63 -6.24
C LYS A 55 10.24 -0.11 -4.90
N ALA A 56 9.31 -1.04 -4.74
CA ALA A 56 9.13 -1.82 -3.52
C ALA A 56 10.13 -2.98 -3.38
N GLY A 57 10.96 -3.25 -4.41
CA GLY A 57 12.01 -4.26 -4.38
C GLY A 57 11.48 -5.70 -4.30
N LEU A 58 10.33 -5.97 -4.92
CA LEU A 58 9.62 -7.27 -4.83
C LEU A 58 10.30 -8.41 -5.62
N GLU A 59 11.41 -8.15 -6.29
CA GLU A 59 12.31 -9.18 -6.81
C GLU A 59 12.95 -10.01 -5.68
N ASP A 60 13.07 -9.45 -4.48
CA ASP A 60 13.55 -10.14 -3.28
C ASP A 60 12.42 -10.95 -2.62
N ASN A 61 12.58 -12.28 -2.57
CA ASN A 61 11.59 -13.18 -2.00
C ASN A 61 11.36 -12.91 -0.50
N ASP A 62 12.38 -12.48 0.25
CA ASP A 62 12.23 -12.18 1.67
C ASP A 62 11.32 -10.96 1.87
N LYS A 63 11.44 -9.94 1.01
CA LYS A 63 10.56 -8.75 1.04
C LYS A 63 9.13 -9.11 0.63
N MET A 64 8.99 -10.01 -0.35
CA MET A 64 7.66 -10.51 -0.75
C MET A 64 6.99 -11.26 0.41
N ASP A 65 7.71 -12.14 1.11
CA ASP A 65 7.18 -12.87 2.24
C ASP A 65 6.78 -11.96 3.39
N LYS A 66 7.55 -10.89 3.64
CA LYS A 66 7.17 -9.84 4.60
C LYS A 66 5.88 -9.13 4.21
N LEU A 67 5.72 -8.74 2.95
CA LEU A 67 4.50 -8.10 2.44
C LEU A 67 3.28 -9.03 2.58
N ILE A 68 3.43 -10.30 2.21
CA ILE A 68 2.37 -11.31 2.32
C ILE A 68 2.00 -11.54 3.78
N THR A 69 2.99 -11.63 4.66
CA THR A 69 2.77 -11.79 6.10
C THR A 69 2.01 -10.60 6.67
N LEU A 70 2.35 -9.37 6.26
CA LEU A 70 1.66 -8.16 6.69
C LEU A 70 0.20 -8.09 6.20
N LEU A 71 -0.08 -8.61 5.00
CA LEU A 71 -1.44 -8.75 4.46
C LEU A 71 -2.27 -9.82 5.17
N SER A 72 -1.65 -10.93 5.54
CA SER A 72 -2.35 -12.12 6.07
C SER A 72 -2.56 -12.08 7.58
N SER A 73 -1.64 -11.44 8.30
CA SER A 73 -1.59 -11.51 9.76
C SER A 73 -1.97 -10.18 10.42
N PRO A 74 -2.50 -10.22 11.65
CA PRO A 74 -2.70 -9.01 12.45
C PRO A 74 -1.38 -8.44 13.00
N THR A 75 -0.30 -9.20 12.93
CA THR A 75 1.03 -8.85 13.45
C THR A 75 1.81 -7.98 12.48
N SER A 76 2.46 -6.93 13.00
CA SER A 76 3.42 -6.11 12.26
C SER A 76 4.72 -6.87 12.00
N VAL A 77 5.28 -6.68 10.80
CA VAL A 77 6.56 -7.25 10.38
C VAL A 77 7.52 -6.11 10.02
N ASP A 78 8.80 -6.24 10.33
CA ASP A 78 9.80 -5.23 9.97
C ASP A 78 10.05 -5.21 8.45
N LEU A 79 9.58 -4.14 7.80
CA LEU A 79 9.71 -3.92 6.36
C LEU A 79 11.11 -3.43 5.95
N GLY A 80 12.00 -3.18 6.91
CA GLY A 80 13.36 -2.73 6.66
C GLY A 80 13.49 -1.21 6.68
N ARG A 81 14.43 -0.68 5.89
CA ARG A 81 14.88 0.72 5.97
C ARG A 81 14.84 1.43 4.63
N GLY A 82 14.85 2.76 4.68
CA GLY A 82 15.02 3.60 3.49
C GLY A 82 13.82 3.60 2.53
N ASP A 83 14.12 3.79 1.24
CA ASP A 83 13.09 4.03 0.22
C ASP A 83 12.26 2.80 -0.09
N GLU A 84 12.88 1.64 -0.25
CA GLU A 84 12.17 0.40 -0.60
C GLU A 84 11.13 0.03 0.45
N ALA A 85 11.49 0.13 1.75
CA ALA A 85 10.56 -0.08 2.85
C ALA A 85 9.36 0.87 2.80
N SER A 86 9.59 2.14 2.44
CA SER A 86 8.51 3.13 2.29
C SER A 86 7.57 2.82 1.13
N TYR A 87 8.10 2.34 0.00
CA TYR A 87 7.29 1.91 -1.15
C TYR A 87 6.52 0.62 -0.86
N MET A 88 7.16 -0.33 -0.17
CA MET A 88 6.52 -1.58 0.25
C MET A 88 5.36 -1.31 1.22
N ALA A 89 5.56 -0.38 2.18
CA ALA A 89 4.49 0.07 3.06
C ALA A 89 3.33 0.72 2.29
N TYR A 90 3.63 1.56 1.30
CA TYR A 90 2.60 2.19 0.48
C TYR A 90 1.88 1.20 -0.44
N LEU A 91 2.59 0.20 -0.95
CA LEU A 91 1.99 -0.92 -1.68
C LEU A 91 1.05 -1.71 -0.79
N PHE A 92 1.46 -2.02 0.44
CA PHE A 92 0.60 -2.67 1.43
C PHE A 92 -0.70 -1.86 1.66
N ILE A 93 -0.61 -0.54 1.83
CA ILE A 93 -1.78 0.33 2.00
C ILE A 93 -2.79 0.15 0.86
N ILE A 94 -2.32 0.09 -0.40
CA ILE A 94 -3.19 -0.12 -1.55
C ILE A 94 -3.79 -1.52 -1.52
N LEU A 95 -2.95 -2.55 -1.40
CA LEU A 95 -3.39 -3.95 -1.44
C LEU A 95 -4.37 -4.30 -0.32
N TYR A 96 -4.12 -3.79 0.89
CA TYR A 96 -4.99 -3.97 2.05
C TYR A 96 -6.38 -3.37 1.82
N TYR A 97 -6.46 -2.18 1.21
CA TYR A 97 -7.74 -1.58 0.85
C TYR A 97 -8.51 -2.43 -0.17
N LEU A 98 -7.80 -2.94 -1.19
CA LEU A 98 -8.41 -3.76 -2.23
C LEU A 98 -8.97 -5.08 -1.68
N SER A 99 -8.27 -5.69 -0.74
CA SER A 99 -8.71 -6.92 -0.08
C SER A 99 -9.91 -6.69 0.84
N GLU A 100 -9.84 -5.68 1.72
CA GLU A 100 -10.89 -5.45 2.72
C GLU A 100 -12.19 -4.93 2.10
N ARG A 101 -12.11 -4.21 0.97
CA ARG A 101 -13.29 -3.80 0.20
C ARG A 101 -13.86 -4.91 -0.68
N GLY A 102 -13.27 -6.11 -0.68
CA GLY A 102 -13.72 -7.23 -1.50
C GLY A 102 -13.60 -7.00 -3.01
N ILE A 103 -12.73 -6.05 -3.43
CA ILE A 103 -12.45 -5.80 -4.85
C ILE A 103 -11.62 -6.94 -5.41
N VAL A 104 -10.69 -7.45 -4.59
CA VAL A 104 -9.86 -8.61 -4.88
C VAL A 104 -9.88 -9.53 -3.66
N ASP A 105 -10.14 -10.82 -3.87
CA ASP A 105 -10.05 -11.81 -2.79
C ASP A 105 -8.60 -11.90 -2.27
N THR A 106 -8.43 -11.85 -0.95
CA THR A 106 -7.12 -11.86 -0.30
C THR A 106 -6.32 -13.13 -0.61
N LYS A 107 -6.97 -14.29 -0.66
CA LYS A 107 -6.32 -15.57 -0.99
C LYS A 107 -5.84 -15.57 -2.43
N VAL A 108 -6.67 -15.08 -3.35
CA VAL A 108 -6.32 -14.94 -4.77
C VAL A 108 -5.16 -13.97 -4.95
N LEU A 109 -5.19 -12.84 -4.23
CA LEU A 109 -4.12 -11.85 -4.27
C LEU A 109 -2.79 -12.44 -3.79
N ILE A 110 -2.79 -13.11 -2.62
CA ILE A 110 -1.58 -13.72 -2.05
C ILE A 110 -1.03 -14.83 -2.96
N ASP A 111 -1.91 -15.70 -3.46
CA ASP A 111 -1.52 -16.79 -4.36
C ASP A 111 -0.87 -16.25 -5.64
N LYS A 112 -1.49 -15.24 -6.27
CA LYS A 112 -0.94 -14.62 -7.48
C LYS A 112 0.34 -13.83 -7.21
N LEU A 113 0.49 -13.17 -6.06
CA LEU A 113 1.75 -12.51 -5.68
C LEU A 113 2.92 -13.51 -5.57
N ARG A 114 2.65 -14.73 -5.13
CA ARG A 114 3.64 -15.82 -5.03
C ARG A 114 3.94 -16.48 -6.37
N CYS A 115 2.89 -16.86 -7.09
CA CYS A 115 2.99 -17.76 -8.24
C CYS A 115 3.07 -17.02 -9.59
N ASN A 116 2.30 -15.93 -9.76
CA ASN A 116 2.22 -15.23 -11.03
C ASN A 116 1.92 -13.72 -10.87
N ARG A 117 3.00 -12.95 -10.69
CA ARG A 117 2.93 -11.50 -10.43
C ARG A 117 2.29 -10.71 -11.57
N LEU A 118 2.44 -11.18 -12.81
CA LEU A 118 1.83 -10.56 -14.00
C LEU A 118 0.31 -10.67 -13.98
N GLU A 119 -0.25 -11.72 -13.40
CA GLU A 119 -1.71 -11.84 -13.29
C GLU A 119 -2.31 -10.87 -12.27
N VAL A 120 -1.57 -10.50 -11.22
CA VAL A 120 -2.00 -9.44 -10.29
C VAL A 120 -2.15 -8.14 -11.06
N ILE A 121 -1.17 -7.83 -11.89
CA ILE A 121 -1.16 -6.63 -12.73
C ILE A 121 -2.35 -6.62 -13.68
N ASN A 122 -2.59 -7.70 -14.42
CA ASN A 122 -3.70 -7.78 -15.37
C ASN A 122 -5.06 -7.63 -14.67
N MET A 123 -5.24 -8.31 -13.54
CA MET A 123 -6.44 -8.21 -12.71
C MET A 123 -6.67 -6.77 -12.21
N LEU A 124 -5.62 -6.10 -11.75
CA LEU A 124 -5.72 -4.70 -11.31
C LEU A 124 -5.97 -3.74 -12.47
N TYR A 125 -5.44 -4.03 -13.66
CA TYR A 125 -5.68 -3.26 -14.88
C TYR A 125 -7.16 -3.26 -15.25
N GLU A 126 -7.80 -4.44 -15.25
CA GLU A 126 -9.24 -4.59 -15.53
C GLU A 126 -10.11 -3.86 -14.49
N LEU A 127 -9.69 -3.86 -13.22
CA LEU A 127 -10.42 -3.22 -12.12
C LEU A 127 -10.07 -1.73 -11.95
N SER A 128 -9.13 -1.19 -12.73
CA SER A 128 -8.62 0.17 -12.62
C SER A 128 -9.70 1.27 -12.54
N PRO A 129 -10.78 1.24 -13.37
CA PRO A 129 -11.82 2.27 -13.30
C PRO A 129 -12.55 2.28 -11.95
N ILE A 130 -12.83 1.08 -11.41
CA ILE A 130 -13.51 0.91 -10.13
C ILE A 130 -12.60 1.41 -9.02
N ILE A 131 -11.34 0.95 -9.01
CA ILE A 131 -10.34 1.32 -8.00
C ILE A 131 -10.14 2.83 -7.97
N SER A 132 -9.94 3.45 -9.14
CA SER A 132 -9.71 4.90 -9.27
C SER A 132 -10.88 5.75 -8.74
N ALA A 133 -12.11 5.24 -8.82
CA ALA A 133 -13.28 5.96 -8.32
C ALA A 133 -13.38 5.94 -6.79
N ILE A 134 -12.96 4.86 -6.14
CA ILE A 134 -13.24 4.60 -4.72
C ILE A 134 -12.03 4.83 -3.81
N ILE A 135 -10.81 4.54 -4.27
CA ILE A 135 -9.60 4.52 -3.42
C ILE A 135 -9.18 5.91 -2.93
N LYS A 136 -9.61 6.98 -3.62
CA LYS A 136 -9.20 8.37 -3.36
C LYS A 136 -9.43 8.82 -1.92
N ARG A 137 -10.60 8.50 -1.35
CA ARG A 137 -10.95 8.90 0.02
C ARG A 137 -10.06 8.23 1.04
N TYR A 138 -9.82 6.94 0.86
CA TYR A 138 -8.93 6.15 1.70
C TYR A 138 -7.49 6.67 1.66
N LEU A 139 -6.93 6.92 0.47
CA LEU A 139 -5.55 7.41 0.39
C LEU A 139 -5.40 8.85 0.91
N LEU A 140 -6.43 9.69 0.74
CA LEU A 140 -6.45 11.02 1.36
C LEU A 140 -6.44 10.92 2.89
N ALA A 141 -7.16 9.97 3.48
CA ALA A 141 -7.10 9.72 4.91
C ALA A 141 -5.70 9.26 5.35
N VAL A 142 -5.07 8.34 4.61
CA VAL A 142 -3.69 7.91 4.86
C VAL A 142 -2.71 9.08 4.78
N LYS A 143 -2.85 9.97 3.79
CA LYS A 143 -2.06 11.20 3.68
C LYS A 143 -2.16 12.06 4.92
N ARG A 144 -3.38 12.33 5.41
CA ARG A 144 -3.60 13.13 6.62
C ARG A 144 -3.04 12.48 7.88
N LEU A 145 -3.19 11.17 8.02
CA LEU A 145 -2.61 10.42 9.14
C LEU A 145 -1.08 10.47 9.10
N ALA A 146 -0.48 10.30 7.93
CA ALA A 146 0.97 10.38 7.75
C ALA A 146 1.52 11.78 8.04
N GLU A 147 0.82 12.83 7.60
CA GLU A 147 1.19 14.23 7.88
C GLU A 147 1.10 14.58 9.37
N ALA A 148 0.14 14.00 10.09
CA ALA A 148 -0.11 14.29 11.50
C ALA A 148 0.79 13.49 12.47
N MET A 149 1.04 12.21 12.16
CA MET A 149 1.70 11.28 13.08
C MET A 149 3.20 11.12 12.84
N ILE A 150 3.71 11.54 11.68
CA ILE A 150 5.12 11.43 11.33
C ILE A 150 5.67 12.85 11.17
N GLU A 151 6.70 13.17 11.95
CA GLU A 151 7.36 14.47 11.88
C GLU A 151 7.90 14.74 10.48
N GLY A 152 7.74 15.99 10.03
CA GLY A 152 8.39 16.45 8.83
C GLY A 152 9.89 16.49 9.04
N ARG A 153 10.64 16.07 8.02
CA ARG A 153 12.05 16.44 7.91
C ARG A 153 12.18 17.93 7.60
#